data_AF-A0A0C1N114-F1
#
_entry.id   AF-A0A0C1N114-F1
#
_cell.length_a   1.000
_cell.length_b   1.000
_cell.length_c   1.000
_cell.angle_alpha   90.00
_cell.angle_beta   90.00
_cell.angle_gamma   90.00
#
_symmetry.space_group_name_H-M   'P 1'
#
loop_
_entity.id
_entity.type
_entity.pdbx_description
1 polymer ?
#
loop_
_entity_poly.entity_id
_entity_poly.type
_entity_poly.pdbx_seq_one_letter_code
_entity_poly.pdbx_strand_id
1 'polypeptide(L)'
;MAAHTAILVTSYERQIKLLEEQRIMLEDKIKNCGRVDDNFEELARTTFQFLANPHKYRISGDLIGKRRLLKATFTHPLAYNRNRKYRTAAISLPFSVLREFLEGDSEVVPLAGLEPACPEGQ
;
A
#
# COMPACT_ATOMS: atom_id res chain seq x y z
N MET A 1 -6.03 -56.85 -12.91
CA MET A 1 -6.77 -55.86 -13.71
C MET A 1 -7.80 -55.04 -12.89
N ALA A 2 -8.58 -55.64 -11.98
CA ALA A 2 -9.63 -54.93 -11.21
C ALA A 2 -9.14 -53.89 -10.17
N ALA A 3 -7.91 -54.00 -9.68
CA ALA A 3 -7.37 -53.07 -8.67
C ALA A 3 -7.04 -51.67 -9.26
N HIS A 4 -6.54 -51.62 -10.49
CA HIS A 4 -6.20 -50.34 -11.13
C HIS A 4 -7.44 -49.52 -11.50
N THR A 5 -8.53 -50.18 -11.90
CA THR A 5 -9.80 -49.51 -12.20
C THR A 5 -10.42 -48.87 -10.96
N ALA A 6 -10.36 -49.53 -9.81
CA ALA A 6 -10.86 -48.97 -8.54
C ALA A 6 -10.07 -47.73 -8.10
N ILE A 7 -8.73 -47.77 -8.20
CA ILE A 7 -7.86 -46.63 -7.86
C ILE A 7 -8.17 -45.43 -8.77
N LEU A 8 -8.32 -45.66 -10.08
CA LEU A 8 -8.64 -44.59 -11.03
C LEU A 8 -9.99 -43.93 -10.70
N VAL A 9 -11.04 -44.71 -10.45
CA VAL A 9 -12.36 -44.17 -10.06
C VAL A 9 -12.25 -43.28 -8.83
N THR A 10 -11.56 -43.74 -7.76
CA THR A 10 -11.42 -42.93 -6.55
C THR A 10 -10.61 -41.64 -6.75
N SER A 11 -9.62 -41.64 -7.65
CA SER A 11 -8.87 -40.43 -7.98
C SER A 11 -9.73 -39.40 -8.73
N TYR A 12 -10.58 -39.85 -9.66
CA TYR A 12 -11.50 -38.98 -10.38
C TYR A 12 -12.60 -38.43 -9.47
N GLU A 13 -13.17 -39.25 -8.58
CA GLU A 13 -14.15 -38.77 -7.59
C GLU A 13 -13.58 -37.67 -6.69
N ARG A 14 -12.31 -37.78 -6.27
CA ARG A 14 -11.65 -36.71 -5.50
C ARG A 14 -11.48 -35.44 -6.32
N GLN A 15 -11.08 -35.56 -7.59
CA GLN A 15 -10.95 -34.39 -8.47
C GLN A 15 -12.29 -33.71 -8.72
N ILE A 16 -13.35 -34.48 -8.93
CA ILE A 16 -14.71 -33.96 -9.12
C ILE A 16 -15.15 -33.17 -7.87
N LYS A 17 -14.94 -33.72 -6.67
CA LYS A 17 -15.25 -33.02 -5.41
C LYS A 17 -14.51 -31.69 -5.28
N LEU A 18 -13.20 -31.67 -5.57
CA LEU A 18 -12.41 -30.44 -5.52
C LEU A 18 -12.92 -29.39 -6.51
N LEU A 19 -13.30 -29.81 -7.72
CA LEU A 19 -13.86 -28.92 -8.73
C LEU A 19 -15.23 -28.37 -8.31
N GLU A 20 -16.08 -29.18 -7.66
CA GLU A 20 -17.36 -28.74 -7.13
C GLU A 20 -17.19 -27.70 -6.00
N GLU A 21 -16.27 -27.92 -5.07
CA GLU A 21 -15.94 -26.96 -4.01
C GLU A 21 -15.44 -25.63 -4.59
N GLN A 22 -14.54 -25.68 -5.57
CA GLN A 22 -14.06 -24.49 -6.26
C GLN A 22 -15.19 -23.78 -7.01
N ARG A 23 -16.09 -24.53 -7.66
CA ARG A 23 -17.24 -23.97 -8.36
C ARG A 23 -18.14 -23.19 -7.40
N ILE A 24 -18.46 -23.75 -6.24
CA ILE A 24 -19.30 -23.09 -5.23
C ILE A 24 -18.61 -21.81 -4.72
N MET A 25 -17.31 -21.88 -4.38
CA MET A 25 -16.58 -20.68 -3.96
C MET A 25 -16.55 -19.59 -5.03
N LEU A 26 -16.39 -19.96 -6.30
CA LEU A 26 -16.39 -19.01 -7.40
C LEU A 26 -17.78 -18.43 -7.65
N GLU A 27 -18.84 -19.25 -7.59
CA GLU A 27 -20.22 -18.78 -7.69
C GLU A 27 -20.54 -17.76 -6.58
N ASP A 28 -20.13 -18.02 -5.34
CA ASP A 28 -20.30 -17.08 -4.23
C ASP A 28 -19.48 -15.80 -4.40
N LYS A 29 -18.23 -15.92 -4.88
CA LYS A 29 -17.41 -14.75 -5.22
C LYS A 29 -18.03 -13.93 -6.34
N ILE A 30 -18.60 -14.56 -7.37
CA ILE A 30 -19.27 -13.88 -8.49
C ILE A 30 -20.54 -13.17 -8.00
N LYS A 31 -21.38 -13.84 -7.19
CA LYS A 31 -22.57 -13.21 -6.58
C LYS A 31 -22.22 -11.99 -5.73
N ASN A 32 -21.09 -12.04 -5.04
CA ASN A 32 -20.59 -10.94 -4.20
C ASN A 32 -19.65 -9.99 -4.96
N CYS A 33 -19.33 -10.26 -6.23
CA CYS A 33 -18.45 -9.43 -7.03
C CYS A 33 -19.19 -8.16 -7.45
N GLY A 34 -18.53 -7.01 -7.38
CA GLY A 34 -19.11 -5.73 -7.79
C GLY A 34 -20.13 -5.13 -6.82
N ARG A 35 -20.43 -5.80 -5.69
CA ARG A 35 -21.09 -5.14 -4.57
C ARG A 35 -20.07 -4.22 -3.90
N VAL A 36 -20.08 -2.97 -4.33
CA VAL A 36 -19.40 -1.89 -3.61
C VAL A 36 -20.08 -1.84 -2.24
N ASP A 37 -19.33 -2.05 -1.17
CA ASP A 37 -19.86 -1.86 0.19
C ASP A 37 -20.52 -0.48 0.24
N ASP A 38 -21.72 -0.37 0.83
CA ASP A 38 -22.41 0.92 0.96
C ASP A 38 -21.50 1.98 1.63
N ASN A 39 -20.51 1.53 2.39
CA ASN A 39 -19.50 2.34 3.07
C ASN A 39 -18.32 2.78 2.19
N PHE A 40 -18.23 2.35 0.94
CA PHE A 40 -17.12 2.71 0.06
C PHE A 40 -17.08 4.21 -0.20
N GLU A 41 -18.23 4.84 -0.42
CA GLU A 41 -18.30 6.28 -0.65
C GLU A 41 -17.83 7.05 0.60
N GLU A 42 -18.26 6.62 1.79
CA GLU A 42 -17.81 7.20 3.05
C GLU A 42 -16.31 7.02 3.27
N LEU A 43 -15.78 5.84 2.95
CA LEU A 43 -14.35 5.53 3.03
C LEU A 43 -13.54 6.38 2.04
N ALA A 44 -14.02 6.49 0.80
CA ALA A 44 -13.40 7.31 -0.24
C ALA A 44 -13.39 8.78 0.20
N ARG A 45 -14.52 9.31 0.66
CA ARG A 45 -14.61 10.68 1.18
C ARG A 45 -13.64 10.92 2.34
N THR A 46 -13.58 10.00 3.29
CA THR A 46 -12.69 10.11 4.47
C THR A 46 -11.22 10.05 4.08
N THR A 47 -10.85 9.15 3.17
CA THR A 47 -9.47 9.01 2.68
C THR A 47 -9.03 10.22 1.86
N PHE A 48 -9.87 10.75 0.97
CA PHE A 48 -9.57 11.96 0.22
C PHE A 48 -9.49 13.21 1.11
N GLN A 49 -10.35 13.34 2.11
CA GLN A 49 -10.24 14.43 3.10
C GLN A 49 -8.91 14.37 3.86
N PHE A 50 -8.46 13.16 4.20
CA PHE A 50 -7.16 12.95 4.83
C PHE A 50 -6.00 13.33 3.89
N LEU A 51 -6.05 12.89 2.63
CA LEU A 51 -5.02 13.18 1.62
C LEU A 51 -4.98 14.65 1.21
N ALA A 52 -6.11 15.37 1.26
CA ALA A 52 -6.20 16.78 0.91
C ALA A 52 -5.39 17.67 1.88
N ASN A 53 -5.26 17.28 3.15
CA ASN A 53 -4.47 18.04 4.12
C ASN A 53 -3.85 17.16 5.21
N PRO A 54 -2.81 16.37 4.88
CA PRO A 54 -2.10 15.53 5.85
C PRO A 54 -1.36 16.37 6.91
N HIS A 55 -1.00 17.61 6.58
CA HIS A 55 -0.26 18.52 7.45
C HIS A 55 -1.01 18.87 8.75
N LYS A 56 -2.35 18.93 8.71
CA LYS A 56 -3.20 19.12 9.91
C LYS A 56 -2.88 18.09 11.00
N TYR A 57 -2.73 16.82 10.63
CA TYR A 57 -2.42 15.75 11.58
C TYR A 57 -0.99 15.85 12.10
N ARG A 58 -0.04 16.34 11.29
CA ARG A 58 1.35 16.55 11.71
C ARG A 58 1.50 17.67 12.73
N ILE A 59 0.81 18.80 12.55
CA ILE A 59 0.88 19.94 13.49
C ILE A 59 0.11 19.68 14.78
N SER A 60 -1.01 18.95 14.68
CA SER A 60 -1.86 18.69 15.85
C SER A 60 -1.08 18.07 17.03
N GLY A 61 -1.50 18.36 18.25
CA GLY A 61 -0.96 17.73 19.47
C GLY A 61 -1.27 16.23 19.58
N ASP A 62 -2.15 15.71 18.73
CA ASP A 62 -2.61 14.33 18.78
C ASP A 62 -1.56 13.35 18.24
N LEU A 63 -1.05 12.49 19.13
CA LEU A 63 -0.11 11.43 18.78
C LEU A 63 -0.76 10.34 17.91
N ILE A 64 -2.08 10.11 18.06
CA ILE A 64 -2.80 9.10 17.29
C ILE A 64 -2.89 9.54 15.82
N GLY A 65 -3.28 10.79 15.58
CA GLY A 65 -3.28 11.42 14.26
C GLY A 65 -1.90 11.38 13.60
N LYS A 66 -0.84 11.75 14.33
CA LYS A 66 0.55 11.67 13.84
C LYS A 66 0.96 10.24 13.46
N ARG A 67 0.62 9.25 14.30
CA ARG A 67 0.92 7.85 14.01
C ARG A 67 0.12 7.33 12.82
N ARG A 68 -1.14 7.73 12.68
CA ARG A 68 -1.99 7.38 11.53
C ARG A 68 -1.40 7.96 10.25
N LEU A 69 -0.93 9.21 10.28
CA LEU A 69 -0.25 9.84 9.16
C LEU A 69 0.97 9.04 8.72
N LEU A 70 1.88 8.70 9.65
CA LEU A 70 3.08 7.94 9.33
C LEU A 70 2.79 6.56 8.73
N LYS A 71 1.75 5.88 9.24
CA LYS A 71 1.29 4.59 8.69
C LYS A 71 0.67 4.73 7.30
N ALA A 72 0.02 5.86 7.01
CA ALA A 72 -0.56 6.11 5.70
C ALA A 72 0.50 6.50 4.66
N THR A 73 1.57 7.19 5.07
CA THR A 73 2.61 7.69 4.14
C THR A 73 3.61 6.63 3.71
N PHE A 74 3.92 5.66 4.57
CA PHE A 74 4.94 4.65 4.30
C PHE A 74 4.33 3.26 4.14
N THR A 75 4.81 2.48 3.17
CA THR A 75 4.37 1.09 2.99
C THR A 75 4.77 0.19 4.16
N HIS A 76 5.89 0.50 4.79
CA HIS A 76 6.44 -0.25 5.92
C HIS A 76 6.90 0.71 7.01
N PRO A 77 6.95 0.28 8.29
CA PRO A 77 7.55 1.08 9.36
C PRO A 77 8.98 1.51 9.02
N LEU A 78 9.34 2.74 9.38
CA LEU A 78 10.68 3.28 9.13
C LEU A 78 11.73 2.47 9.89
N ALA A 79 12.56 1.73 9.17
CA ALA A 79 13.70 1.04 9.74
C ALA A 79 14.74 2.06 10.22
N TYR A 80 15.02 2.05 11.52
CA TYR A 80 16.06 2.85 12.14
C TYR A 80 17.29 1.99 12.42
N ASN A 81 18.45 2.42 11.95
CA ASN A 81 19.73 1.82 12.31
C ASN A 81 20.60 2.90 12.97
N ARG A 82 21.10 2.66 14.19
CA ARG A 82 21.89 3.66 14.92
C ARG A 82 23.12 4.15 14.15
N ASN A 83 23.76 3.28 13.38
CA ASN A 83 24.99 3.60 12.64
C ASN A 83 24.69 4.19 11.26
N ARG A 84 23.58 3.79 10.63
CA ARG A 84 23.19 4.21 9.27
C ARG A 84 22.01 5.19 9.22
N LYS A 85 21.54 5.67 10.37
CA LYS A 85 20.34 6.51 10.55
C LYS A 85 19.10 5.89 9.87
N TYR A 86 18.14 6.71 9.45
CA TYR A 86 16.96 6.26 8.70
C TYR A 86 17.35 5.95 7.25
N ARG A 87 16.89 4.80 6.74
CA ARG A 87 17.00 4.48 5.31
C ARG A 87 15.93 5.22 4.50
N THR A 88 16.11 5.29 3.18
CA THR A 88 15.09 5.76 2.24
C THR A 88 13.80 4.97 2.45
N ALA A 89 12.76 5.67 2.88
CA ALA A 89 11.48 5.06 3.17
C ALA A 89 10.73 4.76 1.88
N ALA A 90 10.15 3.57 1.78
CA ALA A 90 9.23 3.24 0.72
C ALA A 90 7.88 3.96 0.98
N ILE A 91 7.55 4.90 0.10
CA ILE A 91 6.32 5.69 0.18
C ILE A 91 5.15 4.86 -0.34
N SER A 92 3.98 5.04 0.26
CA SER A 92 2.75 4.35 -0.16
C SER A 92 2.23 4.88 -1.49
N LEU A 93 1.45 4.03 -2.19
CA LEU A 93 0.92 4.33 -3.53
C LEU A 93 0.22 5.69 -3.66
N PRO A 94 -0.65 6.13 -2.72
CA PRO A 94 -1.29 7.44 -2.84
C PRO A 94 -0.29 8.58 -2.90
N PHE A 95 0.79 8.51 -2.12
CA PHE A 95 1.81 9.56 -2.07
C PHE A 95 2.86 9.42 -3.17
N SER A 96 3.09 8.23 -3.72
CA SER A 96 3.95 8.08 -4.91
C SER A 96 3.27 8.68 -6.14
N VAL A 97 1.98 8.43 -6.34
CA VAL A 97 1.19 9.03 -7.42
C VAL A 97 1.14 10.56 -7.28
N LEU A 98 0.89 11.07 -6.07
CA LEU A 98 0.93 12.52 -5.82
C LEU A 98 2.30 13.15 -6.11
N ARG A 99 3.39 12.42 -5.86
CA ARG A 99 4.74 12.86 -6.22
C ARG A 99 4.91 12.96 -7.73
N GLU A 100 4.47 11.95 -8.49
CA GLU A 100 4.56 11.97 -9.95
C GLU A 100 3.84 13.19 -10.56
N PHE A 101 2.71 13.61 -9.98
CA PHE A 101 2.03 14.85 -10.39
C PHE A 101 2.79 16.14 -10.03
N LEU A 102 3.67 16.10 -9.02
CA LEU A 102 4.47 17.23 -8.57
C LEU A 102 5.82 17.33 -9.29
N GLU A 103 6.34 16.23 -9.81
CA GLU A 103 7.60 16.15 -10.59
C GLU A 103 7.43 16.65 -12.05
N GLY A 104 6.60 17.69 -12.26
CA GLY A 104 6.69 18.50 -13.48
C GLY A 104 7.94 19.37 -13.44
N ASP A 105 8.66 19.48 -14.58
CA ASP A 105 9.87 20.29 -14.85
C ASP A 105 10.61 20.81 -13.60
N SER A 106 11.10 19.88 -12.77
CA SER A 106 11.88 20.22 -11.59
C SER A 106 13.36 20.29 -11.96
N GLU A 107 13.90 21.51 -12.06
CA GLU A 107 15.34 21.75 -12.25
C GLU A 107 16.07 21.66 -10.90
N VAL A 108 17.28 21.09 -10.90
CA VAL A 108 18.12 21.05 -9.69
C VAL A 108 18.61 22.45 -9.34
N VAL A 109 18.46 22.85 -8.08
CA VAL A 109 19.03 24.13 -7.62
C VAL A 109 20.55 24.01 -7.63
N PRO A 110 21.29 24.94 -8.25
CA PRO A 110 22.74 24.93 -8.24
C PRO A 110 23.28 24.98 -6.81
N LEU A 111 24.45 24.38 -6.59
CA LEU A 111 25.08 24.24 -5.27
C LEU A 111 25.25 25.57 -4.53
N ALA A 112 25.45 26.66 -5.28
CA ALA A 112 25.52 28.01 -4.77
C ALA A 112 24.13 28.47 -4.25
N GLY A 113 23.94 28.42 -2.94
CA GLY A 113 22.71 28.87 -2.26
C GLY A 113 22.06 27.82 -1.37
N LEU A 114 22.44 26.54 -1.48
CA LEU A 114 21.97 25.47 -0.58
C LEU A 114 22.77 25.43 0.73
N GLU A 115 24.07 25.72 0.66
CA GLU A 115 24.92 25.92 1.83
C GLU A 115 25.65 27.27 1.68
N PRO A 116 25.75 28.08 2.75
CA PRO A 116 26.58 29.28 2.72
C PRO A 116 28.02 28.86 2.38
N ALA A 117 28.63 29.56 1.42
CA ALA A 117 30.02 29.29 1.03
C ALA A 117 30.90 29.31 2.27
N CYS A 118 31.51 28.17 2.59
CA CYS A 118 32.44 28.08 3.69
C CYS A 118 33.63 28.99 3.32
N PRO A 119 33.92 30.06 4.07
CA PRO A 119 35.06 30.89 3.77
C PRO A 119 36.31 30.01 3.95
N GLU A 120 37.04 29.76 2.86
CA GLU A 120 38.35 29.13 2.97
C GLU A 120 39.22 30.03 3.85
N GLY A 121 39.75 29.44 4.92
CA GLY A 121 40.54 30.16 5.92
C GLY A 121 41.69 30.92 5.29
N GLN A 122 41.78 32.21 5.65
CA GLN A 122 43.01 33.00 5.58
C GLN A 122 44.01 32.56 6.64
#